data_AF-A0A834TQT9-F1
#
_entry.id   AF-A0A834TQT9-F1
#
_cell.length_a   1.000
_cell.length_b   1.000
_cell.length_c   1.000
_cell.angle_alpha   90.00
_cell.angle_beta   90.00
_cell.angle_gamma   90.00
#
_symmetry.space_group_name_H-M   'P 1'
#
loop_
_entity.id
_entity.type
_entity.pdbx_description
1 polymer ?
#
loop_
_entity_poly.entity_id
_entity_poly.type
_entity_poly.pdbx_seq_one_letter_code
_entity_poly.pdbx_strand_id
1 'polypeptide(L)'
;MGLDEEKEATTGGENEEHNKSESSFCVTENEDDEDGAKLELGPPCSLKEQLEKDKDDESLRRWKEQLLGSVDVNDVGETLHPEVKITSLSIVSPGRDDIVLPIPEDGNPKGLWFTLKEVDSAKEMIGTFSPQSEPYTHEMPEETTPSGMFARGSYTAKSKFVDDDDKCHLEINYTFDIRKDWA
;
A
#
# COMPACT_ATOMS: atom_id res chain seq x y z
N MET A 1 -73.60 -29.13 17.74
CA MET A 1 -74.10 -29.20 16.35
C MET A 1 -73.68 -27.92 15.65
N GLY A 2 -73.07 -28.02 14.47
CA GLY A 2 -72.63 -26.90 13.62
C GLY A 2 -71.17 -26.49 13.91
N LEU A 3 -70.15 -27.07 13.26
CA LEU A 3 -69.66 -26.89 11.88
C LEU A 3 -68.91 -25.55 11.73
N ASP A 4 -67.57 -25.56 11.76
CA ASP A 4 -66.62 -25.45 10.61
C ASP A 4 -66.27 -23.96 10.38
N GLU A 5 -65.09 -23.48 9.95
CA GLU A 5 -64.14 -24.02 9.00
C GLU A 5 -62.81 -23.22 9.12
N GLU A 6 -61.73 -23.98 9.33
CA GLU A 6 -60.33 -23.87 8.88
C GLU A 6 -59.74 -22.51 8.42
N LYS A 7 -58.53 -22.17 8.92
CA LYS A 7 -57.31 -22.02 8.10
C LYS A 7 -56.04 -22.47 8.84
N GLU A 8 -55.34 -23.37 8.16
CA GLU A 8 -54.00 -23.97 8.34
C GLU A 8 -52.89 -22.94 8.65
N ALA A 9 -51.98 -23.17 9.59
CA ALA A 9 -50.77 -24.01 9.58
C ALA A 9 -49.48 -23.28 9.10
N THR A 10 -48.58 -23.09 10.07
CA THR A 10 -47.12 -23.27 10.06
C THR A 10 -46.27 -22.71 8.91
N THR A 11 -45.22 -21.94 9.22
CA THR A 11 -43.82 -22.41 9.34
C THR A 11 -42.88 -21.20 9.39
N GLY A 12 -41.84 -21.29 10.23
CA GLY A 12 -40.78 -20.28 10.36
C GLY A 12 -39.87 -20.19 9.14
N GLY A 13 -39.04 -19.15 9.15
CA GLY A 13 -37.96 -18.94 8.20
C GLY A 13 -37.27 -17.62 8.51
N GLU A 14 -36.07 -17.71 9.09
CA GLU A 14 -35.06 -16.66 9.10
C GLU A 14 -34.78 -16.20 7.66
N ASN A 15 -34.54 -14.90 7.46
CA ASN A 15 -33.88 -14.41 6.25
C ASN A 15 -32.98 -13.21 6.58
N GLU A 16 -31.70 -13.48 6.35
CA GLU A 16 -30.59 -12.57 6.13
C GLU A 16 -30.79 -11.65 4.90
N GLU A 17 -29.90 -10.66 4.81
CA GLU A 17 -29.48 -9.92 3.60
C GLU A 17 -30.44 -8.90 2.96
N HIS A 18 -30.07 -7.61 3.08
CA HIS A 18 -29.43 -6.86 1.97
C HIS A 18 -29.22 -5.40 2.41
N ASN A 19 -28.06 -5.15 2.99
CA ASN A 19 -27.45 -3.83 3.12
C ASN A 19 -27.08 -3.29 1.72
N LYS A 20 -28.04 -2.65 1.04
CA LYS A 20 -27.71 -1.76 -0.08
C LYS A 20 -26.92 -0.57 0.47
N SER A 21 -25.64 -0.55 0.20
CA SER A 21 -24.87 0.69 0.14
C SER A 21 -24.09 0.67 -1.16
N GLU A 22 -24.77 1.17 -2.18
CA GLU A 22 -24.18 1.62 -3.42
C GLU A 22 -23.36 2.87 -3.06
N SER A 23 -22.07 2.68 -2.82
CA SER A 23 -21.09 3.77 -2.86
C SER A 23 -20.12 3.43 -3.98
N SER A 24 -20.62 3.66 -5.20
CA SER A 24 -19.78 3.85 -6.37
C SER A 24 -19.07 5.19 -6.18
N PHE A 25 -17.78 5.17 -5.87
CA PHE A 25 -16.92 6.31 -6.09
C PHE A 25 -15.79 5.89 -7.03
N CYS A 26 -15.96 6.19 -8.31
CA CYS A 26 -14.85 6.29 -9.24
C CYS A 26 -14.13 7.60 -8.90
N VAL A 27 -12.96 7.48 -8.26
CA VAL A 27 -12.03 8.59 -8.09
C VAL A 27 -11.43 8.88 -9.46
N THR A 28 -11.89 9.92 -10.14
CA THR A 28 -11.07 10.59 -11.15
C THR A 28 -10.48 11.81 -10.47
N GLU A 29 -9.33 11.64 -9.82
CA GLU A 29 -8.61 12.77 -9.23
C GLU A 29 -7.82 13.47 -10.33
N ASN A 30 -8.32 14.66 -10.63
CA ASN A 30 -7.78 15.65 -11.53
C ASN A 30 -6.62 16.34 -10.80
N GLU A 31 -5.55 16.70 -11.52
CA GLU A 31 -4.36 17.39 -11.02
C GLU A 31 -4.70 18.76 -10.36
N ASP A 32 -5.15 18.79 -9.09
CA ASP A 32 -5.21 19.99 -8.24
C ASP A 32 -5.40 19.70 -6.73
N ASP A 33 -5.16 18.48 -6.25
CA ASP A 33 -5.23 18.15 -4.81
C ASP A 33 -3.90 18.45 -4.10
N GLU A 34 -3.48 19.73 -4.09
CA GLU A 34 -2.40 20.23 -3.22
C GLU A 34 -2.91 20.56 -1.79
N ASP A 35 -4.16 20.23 -1.47
CA ASP A 35 -4.83 20.58 -0.19
C ASP A 35 -5.16 19.35 0.69
N GLY A 36 -4.40 18.26 0.55
CA GLY A 36 -4.38 17.22 1.58
C GLY A 36 -3.77 17.80 2.86
N ALA A 37 -4.53 17.88 3.95
CA ALA A 37 -4.06 18.43 5.22
C ALA A 37 -2.73 17.75 5.64
N LYS A 38 -1.61 18.48 5.51
CA LYS A 38 -0.29 17.99 5.93
C LYS A 38 -0.36 17.68 7.42
N LEU A 39 -0.13 16.42 7.78
CA LEU A 39 -0.09 16.01 9.17
C LEU A 39 1.01 16.84 9.87
N GLU A 40 0.66 17.49 10.97
CA GLU A 40 1.65 18.18 11.79
C GLU A 40 2.47 17.13 12.55
N LEU A 41 3.67 16.85 12.05
CA LEU A 41 4.59 15.92 12.68
C LEU A 41 5.24 16.55 13.92
N GLY A 42 5.46 15.72 14.94
CA GLY A 42 6.29 16.11 16.07
C GLY A 42 7.76 16.28 15.65
N PRO A 43 8.60 16.87 16.51
CA PRO A 43 10.04 16.94 16.26
C PRO A 43 10.63 15.55 15.99
N PRO A 44 11.54 15.40 15.00
CA PRO A 44 12.22 14.14 14.73
C PRO A 44 12.91 13.62 16.00
N CYS A 45 12.77 12.32 16.26
CA CYS A 45 13.36 11.67 17.43
C CYS A 45 13.94 10.31 17.02
N SER A 46 15.19 10.04 17.42
CA SER A 46 15.83 8.76 17.12
C SER A 46 15.24 7.63 17.96
N LEU A 47 15.34 6.40 17.44
CA LEU A 47 14.85 5.22 18.16
C LEU A 47 15.52 5.08 19.54
N LYS A 48 16.84 5.31 19.62
CA LYS A 48 17.60 5.26 20.87
C LYS A 48 17.12 6.30 21.90
N GLU A 49 16.90 7.54 21.46
CA GLU A 49 16.41 8.60 22.34
C GLU A 49 15.01 8.28 22.87
N GLN A 50 14.13 7.75 22.02
CA GLN A 50 12.80 7.35 22.42
C GLN A 50 12.85 6.23 23.46
N LEU A 51 13.71 5.22 23.30
CA LEU A 51 13.86 4.13 24.25
C LEU A 51 14.41 4.61 25.60
N GLU A 52 15.38 5.53 25.59
CA GLU A 52 15.99 6.08 26.82
C GLU A 52 14.98 6.91 27.63
N LYS A 53 14.12 7.71 26.97
CA LYS A 53 13.09 8.54 27.64
C LYS A 53 12.13 7.71 28.49
N ASP A 54 11.80 6.50 28.03
CA ASP A 54 10.77 5.66 28.65
C ASP A 54 11.35 4.47 29.41
N LYS A 55 12.65 4.49 29.75
CA LYS A 55 13.34 3.36 30.41
C LYS A 55 12.75 3.00 31.79
N ASP A 56 12.18 3.98 32.47
CA ASP A 56 11.60 3.84 33.80
C ASP A 56 10.09 3.52 33.77
N ASP A 57 9.48 3.46 32.57
CA ASP A 57 8.06 3.13 32.39
C ASP A 57 7.91 1.70 31.83
N GLU A 58 7.46 0.77 32.67
CA GLU A 58 7.27 -0.63 32.28
C GLU A 58 6.22 -0.79 31.16
N SER A 59 5.14 -0.01 31.19
CA SER A 59 4.04 -0.15 30.21
C SER A 59 4.49 0.28 28.82
N LEU A 60 5.19 1.42 28.73
CA LEU A 60 5.73 1.91 27.48
C LEU A 60 6.83 1.00 26.94
N ARG A 61 7.66 0.42 27.81
CA ARG A 61 8.66 -0.57 27.40
C ARG A 61 8.03 -1.81 26.79
N ARG A 62 7.01 -2.39 27.43
CA ARG A 62 6.29 -3.56 26.90
C ARG A 62 5.62 -3.26 25.56
N TRP A 63 5.02 -2.08 25.44
CA TRP A 63 4.40 -1.65 24.19
C TRP A 63 5.42 -1.49 23.05
N LYS A 64 6.58 -0.88 23.31
CA LYS A 64 7.67 -0.77 22.33
C LYS A 64 8.27 -2.11 21.95
N GLU A 65 8.46 -3.00 22.91
CA GLU A 65 8.90 -4.38 22.65
C GLU A 65 7.95 -5.09 21.66
N GLN A 66 6.63 -4.85 21.75
CA GLN A 66 5.66 -5.42 20.83
C GLN A 66 5.73 -4.82 19.41
N LEU A 67 6.06 -3.53 19.27
CA LEU A 67 6.14 -2.86 17.97
C LEU A 67 7.49 -3.07 17.25
N LEU A 68 8.57 -3.08 18.02
CA LEU A 68 9.94 -3.17 17.50
C LEU A 68 10.41 -4.62 17.39
N GLY A 69 9.79 -5.55 18.13
CA GLY A 69 10.16 -6.96 18.08
C GLY A 69 11.64 -7.19 18.38
N SER A 70 12.37 -7.72 17.41
CA SER A 70 13.80 -8.06 17.51
C SER A 70 14.74 -7.00 16.94
N VAL A 71 14.35 -5.73 16.87
CA VAL A 71 15.23 -4.63 16.45
C VAL A 71 16.51 -4.60 17.31
N ASP A 72 17.68 -4.64 16.65
CA ASP A 72 18.95 -4.35 17.33
C ASP A 72 19.15 -2.84 17.40
N VAL A 73 18.94 -2.29 18.59
CA VAL A 73 19.08 -0.85 18.88
C VAL A 73 20.50 -0.34 18.59
N ASN A 74 21.52 -1.21 18.64
CA ASN A 74 22.90 -0.82 18.36
C ASN A 74 23.16 -0.60 16.87
N ASP A 75 22.47 -1.34 16.00
CA ASP A 75 22.63 -1.25 14.55
C ASP A 75 21.87 -0.06 13.96
N VAL A 76 20.68 0.22 14.51
CA VAL A 76 19.86 1.39 14.12
C VAL A 76 20.47 2.71 14.62
N GLY A 77 21.14 2.69 15.77
CA GLY A 77 21.92 3.84 16.27
C GLY A 77 21.10 5.11 16.55
N GLU A 78 21.81 6.25 16.56
CA GLU A 78 21.27 7.61 16.78
C GLU A 78 20.78 8.26 15.47
N THR A 79 20.59 7.50 14.40
CA THR A 79 20.19 8.08 13.12
C THR A 79 18.79 8.69 13.22
N LEU A 80 18.67 9.92 12.73
CA LEU A 80 17.38 10.59 12.53
C LEU A 80 16.77 10.26 11.17
N HIS A 81 17.57 9.71 10.25
CA HIS A 81 17.12 9.37 8.91
C HIS A 81 17.35 7.87 8.67
N PRO A 82 16.28 7.06 8.65
CA PRO A 82 16.42 5.64 8.38
C PRO A 82 16.90 5.39 6.96
N GLU A 83 17.62 4.28 6.78
CA GLU A 83 17.96 3.73 5.47
C GLU A 83 16.81 2.83 5.01
N VAL A 84 16.20 3.17 3.88
CA VAL A 84 15.14 2.38 3.26
C VAL A 84 15.66 1.86 1.92
N LYS A 85 15.57 0.53 1.74
CA LYS A 85 15.94 -0.14 0.49
C LYS A 85 14.72 -0.87 -0.05
N ILE A 86 14.28 -0.46 -1.23
CA ILE A 86 13.23 -1.16 -1.97
C ILE A 86 13.94 -2.25 -2.78
N THR A 87 13.56 -3.51 -2.57
CA THR A 87 14.24 -4.68 -3.16
C THR A 87 13.64 -5.09 -4.50
N SER A 88 12.31 -5.02 -4.64
CA SER A 88 11.60 -5.34 -5.87
C SER A 88 10.20 -4.71 -5.90
N LEU A 89 9.67 -4.46 -7.09
CA LEU A 89 8.23 -4.29 -7.31
C LEU A 89 7.68 -5.52 -8.03
N SER A 90 6.50 -5.98 -7.67
CA SER A 90 5.89 -7.15 -8.30
C SER A 90 4.46 -6.85 -8.75
N ILE A 91 4.11 -7.29 -9.95
CA ILE A 91 2.72 -7.31 -10.42
C ILE A 91 2.15 -8.68 -10.12
N VAL A 92 1.32 -8.74 -9.08
CA VAL A 92 0.55 -9.93 -8.70
C VAL A 92 -0.75 -9.93 -9.50
N SER A 93 -1.12 -11.07 -10.06
CA SER A 93 -2.34 -11.18 -10.85
C SER A 93 -2.90 -12.60 -10.79
N PRO A 94 -4.22 -12.78 -10.62
CA PRO A 94 -4.82 -14.10 -10.54
C PRO A 94 -4.53 -14.96 -11.78
N GLY A 95 -4.19 -16.23 -11.55
CA GLY A 95 -4.07 -17.24 -12.62
C GLY A 95 -2.78 -17.20 -13.43
N ARG A 96 -1.76 -16.44 -13.00
CA ARG A 96 -0.39 -16.53 -13.53
C ARG A 96 0.64 -16.24 -12.44
N ASP A 97 1.91 -16.54 -12.73
CA ASP A 97 3.02 -16.19 -11.84
C ASP A 97 3.24 -14.67 -11.78
N ASP A 98 3.77 -14.21 -10.65
CA ASP A 98 4.08 -12.79 -10.43
C ASP A 98 5.15 -12.29 -11.39
N ILE A 99 4.94 -11.09 -11.94
CA ILE A 99 5.98 -10.40 -12.69
C ILE A 99 6.79 -9.57 -11.71
N VAL A 100 8.02 -10.01 -11.45
CA VAL A 100 8.93 -9.34 -10.52
C VAL A 100 9.90 -8.41 -11.27
N LEU A 101 9.93 -7.15 -10.87
CA LEU A 101 10.92 -6.15 -11.26
C LEU A 101 11.93 -5.99 -10.11
N PRO A 102 13.10 -6.68 -10.15
CA PRO A 102 14.13 -6.51 -9.14
C PRO A 102 14.77 -5.12 -9.23
N ILE A 103 15.00 -4.50 -8.08
CA ILE A 103 15.66 -3.20 -7.97
C ILE A 103 17.13 -3.43 -7.59
N PRO A 104 18.09 -2.98 -8.40
CA PRO A 104 19.50 -3.08 -8.05
C PRO A 104 19.83 -2.20 -6.84
N GLU A 105 20.88 -2.54 -6.08
CA GLU A 105 21.30 -1.75 -4.91
C GLU A 105 21.69 -0.30 -5.24
N ASP A 106 22.06 -0.01 -6.49
CA ASP A 106 22.36 1.35 -6.96
C ASP A 106 21.11 2.17 -7.33
N GLY A 107 19.92 1.58 -7.19
CA GLY A 107 18.62 2.20 -7.45
C GLY A 107 18.34 2.53 -8.92
N ASN A 108 19.22 2.15 -9.85
CA ASN A 108 19.15 2.57 -11.26
C ASN A 108 18.92 1.37 -12.19
N PRO A 109 17.66 0.94 -12.39
CA PRO A 109 17.37 -0.02 -13.44
C PRO A 109 17.69 0.60 -14.80
N LYS A 110 18.34 -0.18 -15.67
CA LYS A 110 18.73 0.25 -17.01
C LYS A 110 17.47 0.47 -17.85
N GLY A 111 17.11 1.73 -18.09
CA GLY A 111 15.90 2.10 -18.82
C GLY A 111 16.02 3.47 -19.51
N LEU A 112 15.24 3.65 -20.57
CA LEU A 112 15.21 4.85 -21.40
C LEU A 112 14.65 6.05 -20.61
N TRP A 113 15.35 7.18 -20.69
CA TRP A 113 14.89 8.47 -20.20
C TRP A 113 14.13 9.17 -21.33
N PHE A 114 12.81 9.31 -21.19
CA PHE A 114 12.02 10.11 -22.11
C PHE A 114 10.97 10.91 -21.35
N THR A 115 10.61 12.07 -21.89
CA THR A 115 9.55 12.91 -21.34
C THR A 115 8.20 12.35 -21.79
N LEU A 116 7.45 11.75 -20.87
CA LEU A 116 6.04 11.42 -21.09
C LEU A 116 5.16 12.57 -20.63
N LYS A 117 4.01 12.74 -21.29
CA LYS A 117 2.88 13.44 -20.70
C LYS A 117 2.23 12.49 -19.68
N GLU A 118 2.10 12.93 -18.45
CA GLU A 118 1.36 12.20 -17.41
C GLU A 118 -0.09 12.00 -17.89
N VAL A 119 -0.60 10.78 -17.70
CA VAL A 119 -1.96 10.40 -18.10
C VAL A 119 -2.80 9.99 -16.89
N ASP A 120 -2.14 9.49 -15.86
CA ASP A 120 -2.74 9.01 -14.62
C ASP A 120 -1.67 9.03 -13.51
N SER A 121 -2.08 9.32 -12.27
CA SER A 121 -1.23 9.22 -11.09
C SER A 121 -2.03 8.88 -9.84
N ALA A 122 -1.40 8.09 -8.97
CA ALA A 122 -1.95 7.71 -7.68
C ALA A 122 -0.88 7.91 -6.60
N LYS A 123 -1.31 8.35 -5.42
CA LYS A 123 -0.46 8.52 -4.24
C LYS A 123 -1.10 7.82 -3.05
N GLU A 124 -0.36 6.93 -2.42
CA GLU A 124 -0.83 6.15 -1.28
C GLU A 124 0.19 6.13 -0.15
N MET A 125 -0.29 6.24 1.10
CA MET A 125 0.52 6.10 2.30
C MET A 125 0.61 4.61 2.67
N ILE A 126 1.76 4.00 2.43
CA ILE A 126 2.01 2.58 2.73
C ILE A 126 2.22 2.29 4.23
N GLY A 127 2.50 3.32 5.04
CA GLY A 127 2.60 3.26 6.50
C GLY A 127 4.00 3.53 7.06
N THR A 128 4.17 3.21 8.34
CA THR A 128 5.43 3.34 9.09
C THR A 128 5.96 1.95 9.42
N PHE A 129 7.23 1.70 9.12
CA PHE A 129 7.87 0.39 9.28
C PHE A 129 9.02 0.47 10.28
N SER A 130 9.10 -0.51 11.18
CA SER A 130 10.21 -0.64 12.12
C SER A 130 11.46 -1.14 11.38
N PRO A 131 12.68 -0.77 11.79
CA PRO A 131 13.89 -1.33 11.19
C PRO A 131 13.96 -2.84 11.42
N GLN A 132 14.21 -3.64 10.37
CA GLN A 132 14.48 -5.06 10.51
C GLN A 132 15.30 -5.58 9.34
N SER A 133 15.93 -6.75 9.53
CA SER A 133 16.72 -7.41 8.50
C SER A 133 15.87 -8.03 7.40
N GLU A 134 14.68 -8.52 7.74
CA GLU A 134 13.77 -9.16 6.79
C GLU A 134 12.97 -8.08 6.05
N PRO A 135 12.87 -8.13 4.71
CA PRO A 135 12.12 -7.15 3.95
C PRO A 135 10.62 -7.21 4.28
N TYR A 136 9.99 -6.04 4.36
CA TYR A 136 8.54 -5.95 4.37
C TYR A 136 7.96 -6.21 2.98
N THR A 137 6.78 -6.81 2.94
CA THR A 137 5.94 -6.90 1.74
C THR A 137 4.66 -6.11 1.98
N HIS A 138 4.31 -5.24 1.04
CA HIS A 138 3.07 -4.49 1.05
C HIS A 138 2.32 -4.77 -0.25
N GLU A 139 1.06 -5.18 -0.12
CA GLU A 139 0.16 -5.39 -1.26
C GLU A 139 -0.74 -4.16 -1.40
N MET A 140 -0.63 -3.49 -2.56
CA MET A 140 -1.49 -2.38 -2.93
C MET A 140 -2.91 -2.88 -3.22
N PRO A 141 -3.94 -2.02 -3.14
CA PRO A 141 -5.29 -2.38 -3.54
C PRO A 141 -5.36 -2.95 -4.96
N GLU A 142 -6.31 -3.86 -5.21
CA GLU A 142 -6.48 -4.45 -6.54
C GLU A 142 -6.92 -3.38 -7.56
N GLU A 143 -6.19 -3.29 -8.67
CA GLU A 143 -6.52 -2.43 -9.79
C GLU A 143 -6.86 -3.23 -11.06
N THR A 144 -7.82 -2.72 -11.84
CA THR A 144 -8.21 -3.35 -13.10
C THR A 144 -7.42 -2.75 -14.26
N THR A 145 -6.54 -3.55 -14.88
CA THR A 145 -5.85 -3.13 -16.10
C THR A 145 -6.84 -2.75 -17.21
N PRO A 146 -6.61 -1.64 -17.93
CA PRO A 146 -7.50 -1.22 -19.00
C PRO A 146 -7.51 -2.25 -20.14
N SER A 147 -8.66 -2.41 -20.79
CA SER A 147 -8.86 -3.45 -21.82
C SER A 147 -9.42 -2.87 -23.13
N GLY A 148 -9.39 -3.70 -24.18
CA GLY A 148 -9.86 -3.32 -25.53
C GLY A 148 -8.73 -2.98 -26.49
N MET A 149 -9.08 -2.72 -27.76
CA MET A 149 -8.09 -2.53 -28.83
C MET A 149 -7.24 -1.26 -28.66
N PHE A 150 -7.79 -0.22 -28.03
CA PHE A 150 -7.13 1.07 -27.84
C PHE A 150 -6.26 1.13 -26.57
N ALA A 151 -6.48 0.24 -25.61
CA ALA A 151 -5.68 0.12 -24.38
C ALA A 151 -4.47 -0.83 -24.55
N ARG A 152 -4.32 -1.46 -25.72
CA ARG A 152 -3.15 -2.31 -25.99
C ARG A 152 -2.01 -1.45 -26.51
N GLY A 153 -0.83 -1.66 -25.96
CA GLY A 153 0.35 -0.87 -26.31
C GLY A 153 1.42 -0.97 -25.25
N SER A 154 2.49 -0.20 -25.45
CA SER A 154 3.57 -0.05 -24.47
C SER A 154 3.29 1.17 -23.61
N TYR A 155 3.32 0.95 -22.31
CA TYR A 155 3.09 1.96 -21.28
C TYR A 155 4.39 2.18 -20.52
N THR A 156 4.53 3.38 -19.98
CA THR A 156 5.63 3.71 -19.07
C THR A 156 5.02 4.23 -17.79
N ALA A 157 5.52 3.71 -16.69
CA ALA A 157 5.17 4.16 -15.36
C ALA A 157 6.42 4.68 -14.66
N LYS A 158 6.19 5.67 -13.81
CA LYS A 158 7.16 6.22 -12.90
C LYS A 158 6.64 5.97 -11.48
N SER A 159 7.41 5.30 -10.66
CA SER A 159 7.10 5.12 -9.23
C SER A 159 8.13 5.86 -8.39
N LYS A 160 7.66 6.55 -7.36
CA LYS A 160 8.50 7.33 -6.45
C LYS A 160 8.11 7.02 -5.00
N PHE A 161 9.08 6.66 -4.19
CA PHE A 161 8.92 6.37 -2.77
C PHE A 161 9.49 7.53 -1.96
N VAL A 162 8.63 8.18 -1.19
CA VAL A 162 8.96 9.36 -0.38
C VAL A 162 8.39 9.16 1.02
N ASP A 163 9.14 9.57 2.05
CA ASP A 163 8.65 9.59 3.43
C ASP A 163 8.06 10.95 3.82
N ASP A 164 7.65 11.07 5.08
CA ASP A 164 7.07 12.26 5.68
C ASP A 164 8.09 13.39 5.96
N ASP A 165 9.39 13.07 5.91
CA ASP A 165 10.52 14.00 5.93
C ASP A 165 10.90 14.53 4.53
N ASP A 166 10.06 14.29 3.52
CA ASP A 166 10.27 14.64 2.10
C ASP A 166 11.53 13.97 1.48
N LYS A 167 12.06 12.89 2.08
CA LYS A 167 13.21 12.15 1.56
C LYS A 167 12.76 11.14 0.51
N CYS A 168 13.33 11.26 -0.69
CA CYS A 168 13.12 10.30 -1.77
C CYS A 168 14.03 9.08 -1.59
N HIS A 169 13.46 7.89 -1.39
CA HIS A 169 14.19 6.64 -1.21
C HIS A 169 14.43 5.90 -2.53
N LEU A 170 13.50 6.00 -3.47
CA LEU A 170 13.63 5.44 -4.82
C LEU A 170 12.77 6.21 -5.81
N GLU A 171 13.31 6.47 -7.00
CA GLU A 171 12.56 6.91 -8.17
C GLU A 171 12.91 6.00 -9.33
N ILE A 172 11.92 5.28 -9.85
CA ILE A 172 12.10 4.25 -10.88
C ILE A 172 11.16 4.50 -12.05
N ASN A 173 11.69 4.36 -13.27
CA ASN A 173 10.90 4.34 -14.49
C ASN A 173 10.93 2.94 -15.09
N TYR A 174 9.79 2.40 -15.45
CA TYR A 174 9.67 1.08 -16.05
C TYR A 174 8.60 1.06 -17.12
N THR A 175 8.72 0.11 -18.05
CA THR A 175 7.80 -0.04 -19.17
C THR A 175 7.13 -1.40 -19.11
N PHE A 176 5.85 -1.45 -19.43
CA PHE A 176 5.10 -2.69 -19.54
C PHE A 176 4.17 -2.65 -20.74
N ASP A 177 3.87 -3.81 -21.30
CA ASP A 177 2.97 -3.92 -22.44
C ASP A 177 1.62 -4.50 -22.02
N ILE A 178 0.55 -3.82 -22.38
CA ILE A 178 -0.80 -4.38 -22.30
C ILE A 178 -1.08 -5.10 -23.62
N ARG A 179 -1.22 -6.43 -23.53
CA ARG A 179 -1.41 -7.32 -24.69
C ARG A 179 -2.71 -8.11 -24.55
N LYS A 180 -3.21 -8.62 -25.68
CA LYS A 180 -4.38 -9.50 -25.69
C LYS A 180 -4.06 -10.85 -25.05
N ASP A 181 -2.91 -11.38 -25.43
CA ASP A 181 -2.44 -12.70 -25.07
C ASP A 181 -1.14 -12.52 -24.29
N TRP A 182 -0.92 -13.40 -23.30
CA TRP A 182 0.32 -13.46 -22.56
C TRP A 182 1.45 -13.97 -23.46
N ALA A 183 2.69 -13.54 -23.16
CA ALA A 183 3.89 -14.00 -23.87
C ALA A 183 4.45 -15.28 -23.24
#